data_AF-A0AAV7I6I3-F1
#
_entry.id   AF-A0AAV7I6I3-F1
#
_cell.length_a   1.000
_cell.length_b   1.000
_cell.length_c   1.000
_cell.angle_alpha   90.00
_cell.angle_beta   90.00
_cell.angle_gamma   90.00
#
_symmetry.space_group_name_H-M   'P 1'
#
loop_
_entity.id
_entity.type
_entity.pdbx_description
1 polymer ?
#
loop_
_entity_poly.entity_id
_entity_poly.type
_entity_poly.pdbx_seq_one_letter_code
_entity_poly.pdbx_strand_id
1 'polypeptide(L)'
;MGGTSGAVYSLIFTTAASALPNTEIKAVDWGRAWKSAINGVTKYSKAQPGDRTMLDALDPACMAFNEQLNHAEFNFVIKKTVDAAKLGCNLTKQMIPKAGRAAYVKQSKFLNDVDAGAFGVVIWISAIAEILMKG
;
A
#
# COMPACT_ATOMS: atom_id res chain seq x y z
N MET A 1 -3.88 -17.80 0.49
CA MET A 1 -4.42 -16.87 1.50
C MET A 1 -5.94 -17.03 1.55
N GLY A 2 -6.53 -17.39 2.69
CA GLY A 2 -7.99 -17.39 2.87
C GLY A 2 -8.50 -15.99 3.26
N GLY A 3 -9.78 -15.69 2.96
CA GLY A 3 -10.44 -14.44 3.37
C GLY A 3 -10.18 -13.23 2.47
N THR A 4 -10.63 -12.05 2.93
CA THR A 4 -10.64 -10.80 2.14
C THR A 4 -9.24 -10.33 1.74
N SER A 5 -8.24 -10.49 2.60
CA SER A 5 -6.86 -10.09 2.30
C SER A 5 -6.29 -10.85 1.11
N GLY A 6 -6.58 -12.15 0.96
CA GLY A 6 -6.15 -12.93 -0.20
C GLY A 6 -6.69 -12.37 -1.51
N ALA A 7 -7.99 -12.08 -1.56
CA ALA A 7 -8.62 -11.48 -2.75
C ALA A 7 -8.05 -10.09 -3.06
N VAL A 8 -7.83 -9.26 -2.05
CA VAL A 8 -7.27 -7.91 -2.24
C VAL A 8 -5.81 -7.97 -2.70
N TYR A 9 -4.98 -8.86 -2.14
CA TYR A 9 -3.61 -9.05 -2.61
C TYR A 9 -3.57 -9.57 -4.05
N SER A 10 -4.40 -10.56 -4.41
CA SER A 10 -4.52 -11.00 -5.80
C SER A 10 -4.86 -9.83 -6.72
N LEU A 11 -5.80 -8.98 -6.31
CA LEU A 11 -6.18 -7.81 -7.09
C LEU A 11 -5.03 -6.80 -7.24
N ILE A 12 -4.31 -6.49 -6.16
CA ILE A 12 -3.10 -5.64 -6.18
C ILE A 12 -2.12 -6.16 -7.23
N PHE A 13 -1.73 -7.43 -7.12
CA PHE A 13 -0.68 -7.98 -7.99
C PHE A 13 -1.14 -8.17 -9.43
N THR A 14 -2.38 -8.62 -9.66
CA THR A 14 -2.91 -8.76 -11.03
C THR A 14 -3.02 -7.42 -11.75
N THR A 15 -3.52 -6.38 -11.07
CA THR A 15 -3.67 -5.06 -11.69
C THR A 15 -2.34 -4.33 -11.85
N ALA A 16 -1.41 -4.50 -10.91
CA ALA A 16 -0.02 -4.05 -11.08
C ALA A 16 0.65 -4.73 -12.28
N ALA A 17 0.60 -6.06 -12.36
CA ALA A 17 1.23 -6.82 -13.44
C ALA A 17 0.66 -6.45 -14.81
N SER A 18 -0.65 -6.22 -14.91
CA SER A 18 -1.28 -5.81 -16.18
C SER A 18 -0.86 -4.42 -16.68
N ALA A 19 -0.30 -3.59 -15.80
CA ALA A 19 0.19 -2.25 -16.13
C ALA A 19 1.70 -2.22 -16.43
N LEU A 20 2.41 -3.33 -16.21
CA LEU A 20 3.82 -3.44 -16.58
C LEU A 20 3.96 -3.76 -18.07
N PRO A 21 4.98 -3.22 -18.76
CA PRO A 21 5.24 -3.57 -20.15
C PRO A 21 5.81 -4.99 -20.27
N ASN A 22 5.64 -5.60 -21.44
CA ASN A 22 6.28 -6.88 -21.80
C ASN A 22 7.74 -6.72 -22.26
N THR A 23 8.35 -5.57 -21.97
CA THR A 23 9.73 -5.21 -22.33
C THR A 23 10.54 -4.94 -21.06
N GLU A 24 11.73 -4.38 -21.19
CA GLU A 24 12.49 -3.89 -20.05
C GLU A 24 11.65 -2.93 -19.18
N ILE A 25 11.63 -3.19 -17.87
CA ILE A 25 10.84 -2.46 -16.88
C ILE A 25 11.72 -1.37 -16.25
N LYS A 26 11.27 -0.12 -16.31
CA LYS A 26 11.93 1.02 -15.68
C LYS A 26 11.24 1.41 -14.37
N ALA A 27 11.91 2.22 -13.57
CA ALA A 27 11.35 2.66 -12.29
C ALA A 27 10.01 3.41 -12.43
N VAL A 28 9.81 4.15 -13.53
CA VAL A 28 8.52 4.82 -13.82
C VAL A 28 7.39 3.82 -14.08
N ASP A 29 7.69 2.65 -14.62
CA ASP A 29 6.70 1.60 -14.86
C ASP A 29 6.23 0.98 -13.54
N TRP A 30 7.12 0.85 -12.56
CA TRP A 30 6.75 0.46 -11.20
C TRP A 30 5.79 1.47 -10.54
N GLY A 31 6.04 2.77 -10.71
CA GLY A 31 5.14 3.81 -10.22
C GLY A 31 3.74 3.75 -10.83
N ARG A 32 3.67 3.50 -12.15
CA ARG A 32 2.40 3.28 -12.89
C ARG A 32 1.70 2.00 -12.44
N ALA A 33 2.44 0.90 -12.32
CA ALA A 33 1.91 -0.38 -11.87
C ALA A 33 1.34 -0.30 -10.46
N TRP A 34 2.02 0.40 -9.54
CA TRP A 34 1.52 0.62 -8.19
C TRP A 34 0.23 1.45 -8.19
N LYS A 35 0.17 2.53 -8.97
CA LYS A 35 -1.06 3.32 -9.11
C LYS A 35 -2.21 2.50 -9.70
N SER A 36 -1.92 1.63 -10.68
CA SER A 36 -2.88 0.65 -11.20
C SER A 36 -3.37 -0.30 -10.11
N ALA A 37 -2.47 -0.78 -9.25
CA ALA A 37 -2.80 -1.62 -8.11
C ALA A 37 -3.82 -0.98 -7.16
N ILE A 38 -3.56 0.27 -6.76
CA ILE A 38 -4.45 1.05 -5.90
C ILE A 38 -5.80 1.25 -6.58
N ASN A 39 -5.81 1.68 -7.84
CA ASN A 39 -7.05 1.86 -8.62
C ASN A 39 -7.86 0.56 -8.77
N GLY A 40 -7.17 -0.57 -8.94
CA GLY A 40 -7.77 -1.89 -8.96
C GLY A 40 -8.50 -2.16 -7.65
N VAL A 41 -7.80 -2.05 -6.53
CA VAL A 41 -8.37 -2.27 -5.19
C VAL A 41 -9.54 -1.34 -4.92
N THR A 42 -9.42 -0.04 -5.15
CA THR A 42 -10.49 0.93 -4.88
C THR A 42 -11.71 0.64 -5.75
N LYS A 43 -11.53 0.25 -7.02
CA LYS A 43 -12.62 -0.09 -7.94
C LYS A 43 -13.42 -1.31 -7.50
N TYR A 44 -12.75 -2.42 -7.16
CA TYR A 44 -13.46 -3.69 -6.91
C TYR A 44 -13.80 -3.94 -5.43
N SER A 45 -13.02 -3.40 -4.49
CA SER A 45 -13.31 -3.54 -3.05
C SER A 45 -14.17 -2.40 -2.50
N LYS A 46 -14.27 -1.28 -3.23
CA LYS A 46 -14.89 0.00 -2.82
C LYS A 46 -14.18 0.72 -1.66
N ALA A 47 -13.18 0.12 -1.03
CA ALA A 47 -12.37 0.77 -0.01
C ALA A 47 -11.61 1.95 -0.61
N GLN A 48 -11.44 3.00 0.18
CA GLN A 48 -10.68 4.21 -0.16
C GLN A 48 -9.56 4.45 0.87
N PRO A 49 -8.53 5.23 0.51
CA PRO A 49 -7.68 5.86 1.52
C PRO A 49 -8.54 6.58 2.57
N GLY A 50 -8.27 6.35 3.85
CA GLY A 50 -9.03 6.84 5.00
C GLY A 50 -10.07 5.85 5.54
N ASP A 51 -10.26 4.68 4.92
CA ASP A 51 -11.24 3.68 5.38
C ASP A 51 -10.71 2.70 6.44
N ARG A 52 -9.47 2.91 6.91
CA ARG A 52 -8.74 2.02 7.83
C ARG A 52 -8.50 0.64 7.23
N THR A 53 -7.72 0.60 6.16
CA THR A 53 -7.35 -0.60 5.40
C THR A 53 -5.89 -0.56 4.95
N MET A 54 -5.46 -1.58 4.22
CA MET A 54 -4.14 -1.60 3.58
C MET A 54 -3.87 -0.43 2.62
N LEU A 55 -4.92 0.22 2.09
CA LEU A 55 -4.78 1.41 1.25
C LEU A 55 -4.13 2.57 2.00
N ASP A 56 -4.33 2.66 3.32
CA ASP A 56 -3.76 3.72 4.15
C ASP A 56 -2.24 3.65 4.28
N ALA A 57 -1.62 2.51 3.94
CA ALA A 57 -0.18 2.40 3.81
C ALA A 57 0.27 2.43 2.34
N LEU A 58 -0.48 1.80 1.44
CA LEU A 58 -0.16 1.71 0.01
C LEU A 58 -0.15 3.06 -0.70
N ASP A 59 -1.19 3.86 -0.47
CA ASP A 59 -1.40 5.12 -1.17
C ASP A 59 -0.33 6.18 -0.85
N PRO A 60 -0.04 6.51 0.43
CA PRO A 60 1.03 7.46 0.74
C PRO A 60 2.42 6.96 0.32
N ALA A 61 2.67 5.64 0.36
CA ALA A 61 3.92 5.07 -0.15
C ALA A 61 4.07 5.28 -1.66
N CYS A 62 3.01 5.01 -2.43
CA CYS A 62 2.97 5.24 -3.89
C CYS A 62 3.16 6.72 -4.23
N MET A 63 2.53 7.62 -3.49
CA MET A 63 2.72 9.06 -3.65
C MET A 63 4.18 9.45 -3.43
N ALA A 64 4.76 9.07 -2.29
CA ALA A 64 6.15 9.39 -1.96
C ALA A 64 7.15 8.80 -2.98
N PHE A 65 6.91 7.58 -3.46
CA PHE A 65 7.73 6.97 -4.51
C PHE A 65 7.70 7.83 -5.78
N ASN A 66 6.51 8.14 -6.30
CA ASN A 66 6.36 8.88 -7.55
C ASN A 66 6.85 10.35 -7.44
N GLU A 67 6.65 10.98 -6.28
CA GLU A 67 7.11 12.35 -6.02
C GLU A 67 8.64 12.46 -5.98
N GLN A 68 9.35 11.43 -5.53
CA GLN A 68 10.81 11.49 -5.37
C GLN A 68 11.56 10.87 -6.54
N LEU A 69 10.91 10.00 -7.34
CA LEU A 69 11.57 9.14 -8.32
C LEU A 69 12.48 9.87 -9.32
N ASN A 70 12.10 11.09 -9.73
CA ASN A 70 12.87 11.89 -10.70
C ASN A 70 13.68 13.03 -10.06
N HIS A 71 13.64 13.14 -8.73
CA HIS A 71 14.13 14.31 -8.00
C HIS A 71 15.17 13.97 -6.92
N ALA A 72 15.37 12.69 -6.63
CA ALA A 72 16.29 12.25 -5.59
C ALA A 72 16.99 10.93 -5.93
N GLU A 73 18.10 10.69 -5.24
CA GLU A 73 18.84 9.43 -5.28
C GLU A 73 17.96 8.24 -4.90
N PHE A 74 18.19 7.09 -5.53
CA PHE A 74 17.35 5.91 -5.40
C PHE A 74 17.13 5.48 -3.94
N ASN A 75 18.19 5.40 -3.13
CA ASN A 75 18.08 5.03 -1.72
C ASN A 75 17.24 6.02 -0.90
N PHE A 76 17.26 7.31 -1.26
CA PHE A 76 16.40 8.31 -0.63
C PHE A 76 14.93 8.11 -1.02
N VAL A 77 14.64 7.83 -2.29
CA VAL A 77 13.29 7.50 -2.79
C VAL A 77 12.72 6.31 -2.03
N ILE A 78 13.49 5.22 -1.93
CA ILE A 78 13.08 4.00 -1.22
C ILE A 78 12.84 4.28 0.27
N LYS A 79 13.73 5.02 0.94
CA LYS A 79 13.52 5.40 2.35
C LYS A 79 12.24 6.21 2.55
N LYS A 80 11.99 7.22 1.70
CA LYS A 80 10.77 8.05 1.77
C LYS A 80 9.51 7.23 1.53
N THR A 81 9.56 6.27 0.62
CA THR A 81 8.47 5.33 0.34
C THR A 81 8.11 4.52 1.59
N VAL A 82 9.12 3.95 2.27
CA VAL A 82 8.92 3.17 3.50
C VAL A 82 8.38 4.06 4.64
N ASP A 83 8.96 5.26 4.81
CA ASP A 83 8.54 6.20 5.86
C ASP A 83 7.08 6.63 5.67
N ALA A 84 6.65 6.87 4.43
CA ALA A 84 5.26 7.21 4.10
C ALA A 84 4.30 6.03 4.37
N ALA A 85 4.69 4.80 4.03
CA ALA A 85 3.91 3.61 4.37
C ALA A 85 3.70 3.47 5.89
N LYS A 86 4.78 3.64 6.67
CA LYS A 86 4.77 3.56 8.14
C LYS A 86 3.89 4.64 8.75
N LEU A 87 4.00 5.87 8.25
CA LEU A 87 3.19 7.00 8.72
C LEU A 87 1.71 6.73 8.47
N GLY A 88 1.35 6.36 7.23
CA GLY A 88 -0.02 6.04 6.86
C GLY A 88 -0.60 4.90 7.69
N CYS A 89 0.15 3.81 7.87
CA CYS A 89 -0.20 2.73 8.79
C CYS A 89 -0.42 3.22 10.24
N ASN A 90 0.45 4.07 10.78
CA ASN A 90 0.30 4.55 12.16
C ASN A 90 -0.95 5.43 12.33
N LEU A 91 -1.32 6.23 11.32
CA LEU A 91 -2.53 7.06 11.35
C LEU A 91 -3.82 6.25 11.42
N THR A 92 -3.81 4.99 10.97
CA THR A 92 -4.98 4.10 11.06
C THR A 92 -5.51 3.88 12.48
N LYS A 93 -4.67 4.09 13.52
CA LYS A 93 -5.09 4.04 14.93
C LYS A 93 -6.23 5.00 15.25
N GLN A 94 -6.25 6.15 14.57
CA GLN A 94 -7.22 7.22 14.79
C GLN A 94 -8.40 7.17 13.81
N MET A 95 -8.43 6.18 12.92
CA MET A 95 -9.45 6.07 11.88
C MET A 95 -10.64 5.24 12.35
N ILE A 96 -11.84 5.65 11.91
CA ILE A 96 -13.04 4.84 12.03
C ILE A 96 -13.09 3.91 10.81
N PRO A 97 -13.04 2.57 10.99
CA PRO A 97 -13.08 1.65 9.86
C PRO A 97 -14.41 1.74 9.11
N LYS A 98 -14.31 1.88 7.79
CA LYS A 98 -15.46 1.98 6.87
C LYS A 98 -15.52 0.80 5.89
N ALA A 99 -14.46 0.01 5.81
CA ALA A 99 -14.39 -1.18 4.97
C ALA A 99 -13.88 -2.42 5.74
N GLY A 100 -14.07 -3.59 5.15
CA GLY A 100 -13.63 -4.87 5.72
C GLY A 100 -14.40 -5.31 6.97
N ARG A 101 -13.88 -6.33 7.67
CA ARG A 101 -14.54 -6.87 8.87
C ARG A 101 -14.59 -5.86 10.01
N ALA A 102 -13.60 -4.99 10.14
CA ALA A 102 -13.52 -4.00 11.20
C ALA A 102 -14.69 -2.99 11.16
N ALA A 103 -15.25 -2.69 9.99
CA ALA A 103 -16.37 -1.75 9.85
C ALA A 103 -17.67 -2.21 10.52
N TYR A 104 -17.88 -3.52 10.68
CA TYR A 104 -19.15 -4.08 11.19
C TYR A 104 -19.03 -4.67 12.61
N VAL A 105 -17.84 -4.62 13.21
CA VAL A 105 -17.62 -5.01 14.61
C VAL A 105 -17.95 -3.83 15.51
N LYS A 106 -18.95 -3.98 16.40
CA LYS A 106 -19.45 -2.90 17.27
C LYS A 106 -18.37 -2.27 18.17
N GLN A 107 -17.32 -3.04 18.51
CA GLN A 107 -16.18 -2.61 19.31
C GLN A 107 -15.04 -1.98 18.49
N SER A 108 -15.19 -1.78 17.17
CA SER A 108 -14.11 -1.24 16.32
C SER A 108 -13.63 0.16 16.71
N LYS A 109 -14.51 0.94 17.35
CA LYS A 109 -14.23 2.23 17.98
C LYS A 109 -13.31 2.16 19.21
N PHE A 110 -13.01 0.97 19.73
CA PHE A 110 -12.03 0.74 20.80
C PHE A 110 -10.71 0.16 20.29
N LEU A 111 -10.55 0.01 18.96
CA LEU A 111 -9.30 -0.45 18.38
C LEU A 111 -8.25 0.66 18.43
N ASN A 112 -7.33 0.57 19.39
CA ASN A 112 -6.21 1.51 19.56
C ASN A 112 -4.96 1.12 18.75
N ASP A 113 -4.97 -0.07 18.14
CA ASP A 113 -3.88 -0.58 17.31
C ASP A 113 -4.02 -0.16 15.85
N VAL A 114 -2.92 -0.27 15.11
CA VAL A 114 -2.92 -0.07 13.66
C VAL A 114 -3.81 -1.10 12.97
N ASP A 115 -4.33 -0.74 11.79
CA ASP A 115 -4.97 -1.72 10.91
C ASP A 115 -3.99 -2.84 10.52
N ALA A 116 -4.42 -4.09 10.65
CA ALA A 116 -3.58 -5.25 10.35
C ALA A 116 -3.23 -5.33 8.85
N GLY A 117 -4.11 -4.86 7.96
CA GLY A 117 -3.85 -4.79 6.53
C GLY A 117 -2.77 -3.76 6.20
N ALA A 118 -2.89 -2.55 6.76
CA ALA A 118 -1.88 -1.50 6.64
C ALA A 118 -0.53 -1.93 7.22
N PHE A 119 -0.53 -2.60 8.37
CA PHE A 119 0.69 -3.13 8.98
C PHE A 119 1.34 -4.21 8.11
N GLY A 120 0.54 -5.12 7.55
CA GLY A 120 1.03 -6.11 6.59
C GLY A 120 1.71 -5.46 5.38
N VAL A 121 1.18 -4.35 4.88
CA VAL A 121 1.80 -3.56 3.82
C VAL A 121 3.16 -2.99 4.22
N VAL A 122 3.25 -2.40 5.41
CA VAL A 122 4.52 -1.89 5.92
C VAL A 122 5.58 -3.00 5.98
N ILE A 123 5.21 -4.20 6.39
CA ILE A 123 6.14 -5.34 6.48
C ILE A 123 6.75 -5.65 5.11
N TRP A 124 5.92 -5.93 4.10
CA TRP A 124 6.47 -6.36 2.81
C TRP A 124 7.15 -5.23 2.03
N ILE A 125 6.67 -3.98 2.14
CA ILE A 125 7.38 -2.82 1.55
C ILE A 125 8.76 -2.65 2.21
N SER A 126 8.85 -2.76 3.53
CA SER A 126 10.12 -2.66 4.25
C SER A 126 11.09 -3.78 3.86
N ALA A 127 10.58 -5.00 3.66
CA ALA A 127 11.39 -6.14 3.22
C ALA A 127 11.94 -5.93 1.80
N ILE A 128 11.13 -5.44 0.86
CA ILE A 128 11.59 -5.09 -0.50
C ILE A 128 12.65 -4.00 -0.43
N ALA A 129 12.40 -2.94 0.35
CA ALA A 129 13.33 -1.83 0.51
C ALA A 129 14.69 -2.29 1.05
N GLU A 130 14.71 -3.20 2.02
CA GLU A 130 15.95 -3.75 2.57
C GLU A 130 16.80 -4.44 1.50
N ILE A 131 16.18 -5.19 0.59
CA ILE A 131 16.88 -5.83 -0.52
C ILE A 131 17.36 -4.79 -1.54
N LEU A 132 16.51 -3.83 -1.90
CA LEU A 132 16.84 -2.80 -2.90
C LEU A 132 17.97 -1.87 -2.46
N MET A 133 18.13 -1.63 -1.17
CA MET A 133 19.19 -0.75 -0.63
C MET A 133 20.50 -1.49 -0.33
N LYS A 134 20.52 -2.83 -0.41
CA LYS A 134 21.72 -3.66 -0.20
C LYS A 134 22.51 -3.92 -1.48
N GLY A 135 21.87 -3.83 -2.64
CA GLY A 135 22.48 -3.92 -3.96
C GLY A 135 22.94 -2.57 -4.47
#